data_AF-A0A067T6M7-F1
#
_entry.id   AF-A0A067T6M7-F1
#
_cell.length_a   1.000
_cell.length_b   1.000
_cell.length_c   1.000
_cell.angle_alpha   90.00
_cell.angle_beta   90.00
_cell.angle_gamma   90.00
#
_symmetry.space_group_name_H-M   'P 1'
#
loop_
_entity.id
_entity.type
_entity.pdbx_description
1 polymer ?
#
loop_
_entity_poly.entity_id
_entity_poly.type
_entity_poly.pdbx_seq_one_letter_code
_entity_poly.pdbx_strand_id
1 'polypeptide(L)'
;MDSTSCLVQANPDITGVGVRISMYTLSLGGPLISCIFTSQDLRESIEISLGITGFALLLTAFVFTGQHKLDLFHAICLFHLIGLVGLTVTPSNIKFKNKFHRFFIYGAFYGGFLGFAIFMIYVFATAPHFGTNPECNDTIRFVIFGINIPATNFIFRIYLIVNFCLLLVREPVMGLLQGFFQSAENEEDDSETRGFSIAKVLCESTGRIYLIVMIELLLKRNPIGPGEGEWGFGQILSMMMLVGPVFQFIMELGKETWSKFGEGFKDLSDFAESVFLQIVIGSIDFALVATGGAAAAATGAHVNGSEVTAEIVRSGALAAVMASGLLTFCTIASGYNLFDMLSGSGSTGHPMKFFLTVGVTTFGIAFLVVFAMSQRLLGEVPDAMLIASLAAAFPLTMGSSIQQLAIPNMNGLPITAVFDTLGAFVFVRVSQDHGFHVCTGRAAAAAGAVFGCILYVLRLPYAIAVKSSIQGAW
;
A
#
# COMPACT_ATOMS: atom_id res chain seq x y z
N MET A 1 -26.27 2.33 -33.97
CA MET A 1 -25.91 3.33 -32.95
C MET A 1 -24.49 3.01 -32.57
N ASP A 2 -23.53 3.73 -33.14
CA ASP A 2 -22.14 3.64 -32.69
C ASP A 2 -22.14 3.95 -31.21
N SER A 3 -21.62 3.02 -30.40
CA SER A 3 -21.34 3.27 -29.00
C SER A 3 -20.36 4.44 -28.95
N THR A 4 -20.87 5.65 -28.75
CA THR A 4 -20.04 6.81 -28.42
C THR A 4 -19.18 6.37 -27.25
N SER A 5 -17.89 6.20 -27.52
CA SER A 5 -16.91 5.74 -26.55
C SER A 5 -17.06 6.65 -25.33
N CYS A 6 -17.44 6.06 -24.21
CA CYS A 6 -17.48 6.77 -22.95
C CYS A 6 -16.12 7.43 -22.72
N LEU A 7 -16.11 8.76 -22.70
CA LEU A 7 -14.92 9.59 -22.61
C LEU A 7 -15.05 10.43 -21.34
N VAL A 8 -14.10 10.27 -20.42
CA VAL A 8 -14.05 11.07 -19.20
C VAL A 8 -13.67 12.50 -19.56
N GLN A 9 -14.45 13.48 -19.12
CA GLN A 9 -14.14 14.89 -19.37
C GLN A 9 -12.87 15.27 -18.60
N ALA A 10 -11.81 15.68 -19.30
CA ALA A 10 -10.56 16.08 -18.65
C ALA A 10 -10.78 17.25 -17.68
N ASN A 11 -10.17 17.17 -16.48
CA ASN A 11 -10.15 18.25 -15.51
C ASN A 11 -8.70 18.61 -15.16
N PRO A 12 -8.07 19.53 -15.91
CA PRO A 12 -6.67 19.90 -15.74
C PRO A 12 -6.36 20.50 -14.36
N ASP A 13 -7.36 20.92 -13.57
CA ASP A 13 -7.13 21.42 -12.21
C ASP A 13 -7.00 20.29 -11.17
N ILE A 14 -7.41 19.06 -11.49
CA ILE A 14 -7.27 17.89 -10.63
C ILE A 14 -6.12 16.99 -11.11
N THR A 15 -6.14 16.61 -12.39
CA THR A 15 -5.22 15.63 -12.97
C THR A 15 -4.13 16.25 -13.83
N GLY A 16 -4.15 17.57 -13.96
CA GLY A 16 -3.22 18.32 -14.77
C GLY A 16 -1.75 18.06 -14.51
N VAL A 17 -0.95 18.18 -15.57
CA VAL A 17 0.49 17.94 -15.53
C VAL A 17 1.19 18.82 -14.49
N GLY A 18 0.86 20.11 -14.40
CA GLY A 18 1.45 21.01 -13.40
C GLY A 18 1.12 20.62 -11.96
N VAL A 19 -0.14 20.24 -11.68
CA VAL A 19 -0.56 19.76 -10.35
C VAL A 19 0.22 18.50 -9.97
N ARG A 20 0.30 17.53 -10.88
CA ARG A 20 1.03 16.29 -10.66
C ARG A 20 2.51 16.53 -10.41
N ILE A 21 3.21 17.29 -11.27
CA ILE A 21 4.64 17.58 -11.11
C ILE A 21 4.90 18.24 -9.75
N SER A 22 4.07 19.20 -9.34
CA SER A 22 4.20 19.87 -8.05
C SER A 22 4.06 18.89 -6.88
N MET A 23 3.00 18.08 -6.88
CA MET A 23 2.75 17.07 -5.84
C MET A 23 3.85 16.00 -5.81
N TYR A 24 4.35 15.57 -6.96
CA TYR A 24 5.42 14.57 -7.06
C TYR A 24 6.72 15.12 -6.52
N THR A 25 7.05 16.37 -6.86
CA THR A 25 8.26 17.03 -6.38
C THR A 25 8.20 17.27 -4.88
N LEU A 26 7.10 17.79 -4.35
CA LEU A 26 6.95 18.01 -2.90
C LEU A 26 6.97 16.70 -2.11
N SER A 27 6.26 15.68 -2.62
CA SER A 27 6.21 14.38 -1.96
C SER A 27 7.56 13.66 -2.02
N LEU A 28 8.32 13.69 -3.11
CA LEU A 28 9.66 13.08 -3.09
C LEU A 28 10.70 13.94 -2.36
N GLY A 29 10.50 15.27 -2.34
CA GLY A 29 11.39 16.22 -1.70
C GLY A 29 11.58 15.96 -0.20
N GLY A 30 10.53 15.64 0.56
CA GLY A 30 10.64 15.41 2.02
C GLY A 30 11.63 14.30 2.41
N PRO A 31 11.46 13.07 1.91
CA PRO A 31 12.42 11.98 2.17
C PRO A 31 13.82 12.29 1.64
N LEU A 32 13.95 12.87 0.45
CA LEU A 32 15.25 13.22 -0.14
C LEU A 32 15.97 14.30 0.65
N ILE A 33 15.26 15.30 1.16
CA ILE A 33 15.81 16.34 2.03
C ILE A 33 16.25 15.75 3.35
N SER A 34 15.47 14.83 3.91
CA SER A 34 15.88 14.09 5.11
C SER A 34 17.15 13.26 4.87
N CYS A 35 17.46 12.91 3.62
CA CYS A 35 18.68 12.22 3.20
C CYS A 35 19.89 13.16 3.13
N ILE A 36 19.70 14.33 2.54
CA ILE A 36 20.78 15.25 2.20
C ILE A 36 21.07 16.20 3.37
N PHE A 37 20.05 16.56 4.14
CA PHE A 37 20.10 17.59 5.16
C PHE A 37 19.65 17.07 6.52
N THR A 38 20.34 17.52 7.57
CA THR A 38 19.94 17.28 8.97
C THR A 38 18.93 18.33 9.46
N SER A 39 18.48 19.25 8.60
CA SER A 39 17.56 20.33 8.98
C SER A 39 16.14 19.81 9.24
N GLN A 40 15.79 19.69 10.52
CA GLN A 40 14.45 19.31 10.97
C GLN A 40 13.40 20.37 10.57
N ASP A 41 13.75 21.65 10.63
CA ASP A 41 12.82 22.76 10.33
C ASP A 41 12.34 22.73 8.87
N LEU A 42 13.24 22.46 7.92
CA LEU A 42 12.88 22.37 6.50
C LEU A 42 11.95 21.18 6.24
N ARG A 43 12.26 20.03 6.86
CA ARG A 43 11.42 18.82 6.76
C ARG A 43 10.02 19.11 7.31
N GLU A 44 9.92 19.70 8.50
CA GLU A 44 8.63 20.02 9.12
C GLU A 44 7.83 21.00 8.27
N SER A 45 8.47 22.03 7.71
CA SER A 45 7.80 22.97 6.80
C SER A 45 7.22 22.28 5.57
N ILE A 46 7.96 21.33 4.96
CA ILE A 46 7.49 20.56 3.80
C ILE A 46 6.35 19.61 4.18
N GLU A 47 6.47 18.88 5.29
CA GLU A 47 5.42 18.00 5.79
C GLU A 47 4.13 18.78 6.11
N ILE A 48 4.26 19.98 6.70
CA ILE A 48 3.13 20.88 6.96
C ILE A 48 2.49 21.34 5.66
N SER A 49 3.29 21.76 4.68
CA SER A 49 2.80 22.20 3.38
C SER A 49 2.05 21.09 2.63
N LEU A 50 2.59 19.86 2.65
CA LEU A 50 1.95 18.67 2.09
C LEU A 50 0.61 18.36 2.79
N GLY A 51 0.60 18.39 4.13
CA GLY A 51 -0.62 18.13 4.92
C GLY A 51 -1.73 19.16 4.65
N ILE A 52 -1.39 20.45 4.58
CA ILE A 52 -2.34 21.52 4.22
C ILE A 52 -2.87 21.30 2.81
N THR A 53 -2.00 20.93 1.88
CA THR A 53 -2.37 20.65 0.49
C THR A 53 -3.33 19.47 0.40
N GLY A 54 -3.07 18.37 1.11
CA GLY A 54 -3.99 17.23 1.19
C GLY A 54 -5.34 17.57 1.79
N PHE A 55 -5.37 18.39 2.84
CA PHE A 55 -6.61 18.89 3.42
C PHE A 55 -7.41 19.75 2.43
N ALA A 56 -6.73 20.63 1.68
CA ALA A 56 -7.35 21.44 0.64
C ALA A 56 -7.93 20.58 -0.49
N LEU A 57 -7.23 19.52 -0.92
CA LEU A 57 -7.74 18.54 -1.88
C LEU A 57 -8.99 17.84 -1.37
N LEU A 58 -9.01 17.42 -0.10
CA LEU A 58 -10.18 16.79 0.52
C LEU A 58 -11.39 17.75 0.58
N LEU A 59 -11.17 18.99 0.99
CA LEU A 59 -12.24 19.99 1.03
C LEU A 59 -12.80 20.27 -0.37
N THR A 60 -11.91 20.37 -1.36
CA THR A 60 -12.29 20.55 -2.77
C THR A 60 -13.11 19.35 -3.26
N ALA A 61 -12.71 18.13 -2.91
CA ALA A 61 -13.44 16.91 -3.23
C ALA A 61 -14.88 16.96 -2.68
N PHE A 62 -15.05 17.38 -1.42
CA PHE A 62 -16.39 17.54 -0.82
C PHE A 62 -17.24 18.58 -1.55
N VAL A 63 -16.67 19.76 -1.83
CA VAL A 63 -17.39 20.85 -2.51
C VAL A 63 -17.81 20.42 -3.92
N PHE A 64 -16.90 19.83 -4.69
CA PHE A 64 -17.19 19.40 -6.06
C PHE A 64 -18.17 18.22 -6.12
N THR A 65 -18.09 17.31 -5.15
CA THR A 65 -19.06 16.21 -5.03
C THR A 65 -20.44 16.75 -4.67
N GLY A 66 -20.54 17.68 -3.72
CA GLY A 66 -21.80 18.31 -3.36
C GLY A 66 -22.42 19.17 -4.49
N GLN A 67 -21.59 19.65 -5.42
CA GLN A 67 -22.05 20.34 -6.63
C GLN A 67 -22.37 19.39 -7.79
N HIS A 68 -22.22 18.07 -7.62
CA HIS A 68 -22.32 17.07 -8.69
C HIS A 68 -21.41 17.39 -9.88
N LYS A 69 -20.18 17.87 -9.61
CA LYS A 69 -19.17 18.20 -10.65
C LYS A 69 -17.96 17.26 -10.63
N LEU A 70 -17.85 16.40 -9.63
CA LEU A 70 -16.79 15.41 -9.53
C LEU A 70 -17.27 14.08 -10.10
N ASP A 71 -16.59 13.55 -11.12
CA ASP A 71 -16.84 12.19 -11.61
C ASP A 71 -16.06 11.14 -10.81
N LEU A 72 -16.37 9.86 -11.04
CA LEU A 72 -15.74 8.74 -10.33
C LEU A 72 -14.24 8.67 -10.60
N PHE A 73 -13.81 8.97 -11.83
CA PHE A 73 -12.40 8.92 -12.22
C PHE A 73 -11.57 9.94 -11.43
N HIS A 74 -11.99 11.20 -11.39
CA HIS A 74 -11.31 12.25 -10.65
C HIS A 74 -11.36 12.02 -9.14
N ALA A 75 -12.44 11.42 -8.61
CA ALA A 75 -12.48 11.02 -7.20
C ALA A 75 -11.40 9.96 -6.88
N ILE A 76 -11.17 8.99 -7.78
CA ILE A 76 -10.09 7.99 -7.63
C ILE A 76 -8.70 8.63 -7.80
N CYS A 77 -8.53 9.61 -8.69
CA CYS A 77 -7.28 10.37 -8.77
C CYS A 77 -7.00 11.14 -7.47
N LEU A 78 -8.02 11.82 -6.92
CA LEU A 78 -7.92 12.52 -5.64
C LEU A 78 -7.59 11.55 -4.50
N PHE A 79 -8.15 10.33 -4.51
CA PHE A 79 -7.77 9.28 -3.55
C PHE A 79 -6.26 9.04 -3.52
N HIS A 80 -5.63 8.87 -4.69
CA HIS A 80 -4.19 8.63 -4.78
C HIS A 80 -3.36 9.88 -4.49
N LEU A 81 -3.81 11.06 -4.93
CA LEU A 81 -3.12 12.33 -4.65
C LEU A 81 -3.11 12.63 -3.14
N ILE A 82 -4.25 12.48 -2.46
CA ILE A 82 -4.35 12.58 -1.01
C ILE A 82 -3.51 11.47 -0.33
N GLY A 83 -3.50 10.26 -0.92
CA GLY A 83 -2.57 9.19 -0.59
C GLY A 83 -1.11 9.64 -0.54
N LEU A 84 -0.69 10.35 -1.59
CA LEU A 84 0.69 10.77 -1.83
C LEU A 84 1.12 11.92 -0.92
N VAL A 85 0.27 12.93 -0.74
CA VAL A 85 0.59 14.10 0.08
C VAL A 85 0.27 13.91 1.57
N GLY A 86 -0.61 12.96 1.90
CA GLY A 86 -1.12 12.77 3.25
C GLY A 86 -2.17 13.81 3.65
N LEU A 87 -2.85 13.59 4.78
CA LEU A 87 -3.96 14.45 5.19
C LEU A 87 -3.65 15.45 6.28
N THR A 88 -2.45 15.50 6.86
CA THR A 88 -2.16 16.43 7.97
C THR A 88 -0.73 16.38 8.51
N VAL A 89 -0.42 17.43 9.28
CA VAL A 89 0.72 17.63 10.18
C VAL A 89 0.66 16.58 11.31
N THR A 90 1.62 15.66 11.37
CA THR A 90 1.72 14.77 12.53
C THR A 90 2.15 15.62 13.73
N PRO A 91 1.36 15.70 14.82
CA PRO A 91 1.66 16.57 15.95
C PRO A 91 2.80 16.06 16.84
N SER A 92 3.49 14.99 16.45
CA SER A 92 4.40 14.20 17.29
C SER A 92 5.66 14.94 17.72
N ASN A 93 6.06 16.02 17.04
CA ASN A 93 7.30 16.76 17.39
C ASN A 93 7.06 18.19 17.90
N ILE A 94 5.84 18.71 17.84
CA ILE A 94 5.59 20.11 18.21
C ILE A 94 5.15 20.17 19.68
N LYS A 95 6.06 20.64 20.55
CA LYS A 95 5.78 20.92 21.97
C LYS A 95 4.83 22.13 22.09
N PHE A 96 3.53 21.90 21.94
CA PHE A 96 2.51 22.94 22.14
C PHE A 96 2.38 23.27 23.64
N LYS A 97 2.83 24.46 24.04
CA LYS A 97 2.60 24.97 25.40
C LYS A 97 1.12 25.15 25.72
N ASN A 98 0.28 25.42 24.70
CA ASN A 98 -1.14 25.66 24.88
C ASN A 98 -1.98 24.43 24.51
N LYS A 99 -2.70 23.88 25.50
CA LYS A 99 -3.63 22.74 25.33
C LYS A 99 -4.68 22.99 24.24
N PHE A 100 -5.13 24.23 24.07
CA PHE A 100 -6.13 24.59 23.06
C PHE A 100 -5.60 24.43 21.63
N HIS A 101 -4.35 24.83 21.37
CA HIS A 101 -3.71 24.67 20.05
C HIS A 101 -3.51 23.19 19.73
N ARG A 102 -3.06 22.42 20.73
CA ARG A 102 -2.96 20.96 20.61
C ARG A 102 -4.31 20.36 20.22
N PHE A 103 -5.37 20.69 20.95
CA PHE A 103 -6.72 20.20 20.66
C PHE A 103 -7.16 20.52 19.22
N PHE A 104 -6.93 21.75 18.74
CA PHE A 104 -7.32 22.14 17.38
C PHE A 104 -6.55 21.37 16.30
N ILE A 105 -5.23 21.18 16.46
CA ILE A 105 -4.39 20.48 15.48
C ILE A 105 -4.71 18.99 15.42
N TYR A 106 -4.85 18.35 16.59
CA TYR A 106 -5.30 16.96 16.65
C TYR A 106 -6.73 16.80 16.11
N GLY A 107 -7.62 17.76 16.40
CA GLY A 107 -8.98 17.80 15.85
C GLY A 107 -9.00 17.92 14.32
N ALA A 108 -8.15 18.78 13.75
CA ALA A 108 -8.00 18.92 12.30
C ALA A 108 -7.40 17.64 11.67
N PHE A 109 -6.42 17.02 12.33
CA PHE A 109 -5.81 15.75 11.92
C PHE A 109 -6.84 14.62 11.86
N TYR A 110 -7.50 14.33 12.97
CA TYR A 110 -8.49 13.25 13.04
C TYR A 110 -9.75 13.58 12.23
N GLY A 111 -10.17 14.85 12.20
CA GLY A 111 -11.30 15.30 11.41
C GLY A 111 -11.05 15.17 9.91
N GLY A 112 -9.87 15.55 9.42
CA GLY A 112 -9.48 15.36 8.02
C GLY A 112 -9.42 13.88 7.64
N PHE A 113 -8.86 13.04 8.51
CA PHE A 113 -8.81 11.60 8.29
C PHE A 113 -10.19 10.94 8.28
N LEU A 114 -11.03 11.26 9.26
CA LEU A 114 -12.43 10.82 9.35
C LEU A 114 -13.21 11.26 8.12
N GLY A 115 -13.07 12.53 7.73
CA GLY A 115 -13.68 13.09 6.54
C GLY A 115 -13.28 12.33 5.29
N PHE A 116 -11.99 12.05 5.10
CA PHE A 116 -11.50 11.27 3.97
C PHE A 116 -12.05 9.85 3.93
N ALA A 117 -12.04 9.13 5.04
CA ALA A 117 -12.56 7.77 5.08
C ALA A 117 -14.07 7.74 4.82
N ILE A 118 -14.85 8.67 5.39
CA ILE A 118 -16.28 8.82 5.08
C ILE A 118 -16.50 9.14 3.60
N PHE A 119 -15.71 10.07 3.04
CA PHE A 119 -15.79 10.44 1.64
C PHE A 119 -15.52 9.23 0.73
N MET A 120 -14.48 8.44 1.02
CA MET A 120 -14.17 7.26 0.22
C MET A 120 -15.22 6.15 0.36
N ILE A 121 -15.77 5.95 1.56
CA ILE A 121 -16.92 5.04 1.74
C ILE A 121 -18.08 5.49 0.85
N TYR A 122 -18.41 6.78 0.83
CA TYR A 122 -19.46 7.32 -0.01
C TYR A 122 -19.19 7.10 -1.51
N VAL A 123 -17.98 7.44 -1.99
CA VAL A 123 -17.56 7.24 -3.39
C VAL A 123 -17.70 5.78 -3.80
N PHE A 124 -17.14 4.84 -3.04
CA PHE A 124 -17.20 3.42 -3.40
C PHE A 124 -18.59 2.79 -3.18
N ALA A 125 -19.35 3.24 -2.19
CA ALA A 125 -20.73 2.79 -1.99
C ALA A 125 -21.63 3.22 -3.16
N THR A 126 -21.36 4.37 -3.77
CA THR A 126 -22.16 4.92 -4.87
C THR A 126 -21.50 4.80 -6.25
N ALA A 127 -20.35 4.14 -6.37
CA ALA A 127 -19.53 4.12 -7.59
C ALA A 127 -20.29 3.87 -8.92
N PRO A 128 -21.27 2.95 -9.04
CA PRO A 128 -22.02 2.75 -10.29
C PRO A 128 -22.83 3.97 -10.72
N HIS A 129 -23.15 4.88 -9.80
CA HIS A 129 -23.99 6.05 -10.04
C HIS A 129 -23.31 7.35 -9.58
N PHE A 130 -22.02 7.30 -9.27
CA PHE A 130 -21.28 8.42 -8.73
C PHE A 130 -20.94 9.44 -9.83
N GLY A 131 -21.17 10.72 -9.54
CA GLY A 131 -20.69 11.84 -10.33
C GLY A 131 -21.58 12.28 -11.49
N THR A 132 -21.00 13.03 -12.43
CA THR A 132 -21.71 13.69 -13.54
C THR A 132 -22.17 12.72 -14.63
N ASN A 133 -21.36 11.70 -14.91
CA ASN A 133 -21.56 10.77 -16.03
C ASN A 133 -21.62 9.32 -15.51
N PRO A 134 -22.67 8.93 -14.75
CA PRO A 134 -22.76 7.60 -14.15
C PRO A 134 -22.77 6.46 -15.18
N GLU A 135 -23.30 6.69 -16.37
CA GLU A 135 -23.30 5.75 -17.50
C GLU A 135 -21.90 5.34 -17.96
N CYS A 136 -20.90 6.14 -17.60
CA CYS A 136 -19.51 5.95 -17.96
C CYS A 136 -18.71 5.13 -16.93
N ASN A 137 -19.25 4.96 -15.73
CA ASN A 137 -18.48 4.45 -14.58
C ASN A 137 -18.02 2.99 -14.76
N ASP A 138 -18.76 2.17 -15.53
CA ASP A 138 -18.39 0.78 -15.81
C ASP A 138 -17.13 0.65 -16.69
N THR A 139 -16.77 1.70 -17.41
CA THR A 139 -15.53 1.73 -18.20
C THR A 139 -14.30 2.10 -17.36
N ILE A 140 -14.52 2.71 -16.18
CA ILE A 140 -13.44 3.22 -15.33
C ILE A 140 -12.70 2.07 -14.68
N ARG A 141 -11.39 2.05 -14.88
CA ARG A 141 -10.46 1.06 -14.33
C ARG A 141 -9.69 1.66 -13.17
N PHE A 142 -9.82 1.06 -12.01
CA PHE A 142 -8.93 1.24 -10.88
C PHE A 142 -7.64 0.45 -11.13
N VAL A 143 -6.48 1.05 -10.89
CA VAL A 143 -5.18 0.39 -11.07
C VAL A 143 -4.51 0.15 -9.72
N ILE A 144 -4.23 -1.11 -9.37
CA ILE A 144 -3.45 -1.48 -8.19
C ILE A 144 -2.35 -2.44 -8.62
N PHE A 145 -1.09 -2.16 -8.29
CA PHE A 145 0.06 -2.97 -8.70
C PHE A 145 0.08 -3.28 -10.21
N GLY A 146 -0.40 -2.34 -11.03
CA GLY A 146 -0.48 -2.51 -12.48
C GLY A 146 -1.56 -3.49 -12.95
N ILE A 147 -2.47 -3.94 -12.08
CA ILE A 147 -3.65 -4.74 -12.40
C ILE A 147 -4.85 -3.82 -12.64
N ASN A 148 -5.66 -4.10 -13.67
CA ASN A 148 -6.84 -3.30 -14.02
C ASN A 148 -8.10 -3.92 -13.42
N ILE A 149 -8.69 -3.23 -12.44
CA ILE A 149 -9.92 -3.65 -11.77
C ILE A 149 -11.03 -2.68 -12.18
N PRO A 150 -12.20 -3.12 -12.69
CA PRO A 150 -13.33 -2.21 -12.89
C PRO A 150 -13.68 -1.54 -11.56
N ALA A 151 -13.74 -0.21 -11.53
CA ALA A 151 -14.05 0.54 -10.31
C ALA A 151 -15.47 0.24 -9.78
N THR A 152 -16.38 -0.20 -10.67
CA THR A 152 -17.74 -0.60 -10.34
C THR A 152 -17.87 -2.05 -9.86
N ASN A 153 -16.80 -2.86 -9.92
CA ASN A 153 -16.84 -4.26 -9.48
C ASN A 153 -17.32 -4.35 -8.02
N PHE A 154 -18.39 -5.12 -7.81
CA PHE A 154 -19.09 -5.16 -6.53
C PHE A 154 -18.19 -5.63 -5.38
N ILE A 155 -17.46 -6.74 -5.57
CA ILE A 155 -16.61 -7.31 -4.53
C ILE A 155 -15.46 -6.38 -4.17
N PHE A 156 -14.80 -5.81 -5.18
CA PHE A 156 -13.74 -4.83 -4.97
C PHE A 156 -14.21 -3.61 -4.17
N ARG A 157 -15.40 -3.09 -4.48
CA ARG A 157 -15.99 -1.96 -3.75
C ARG A 157 -16.30 -2.30 -2.29
N ILE A 158 -16.93 -3.44 -2.03
CA ILE A 158 -17.21 -3.90 -0.66
C ILE A 158 -15.90 -4.06 0.11
N TYR A 159 -14.88 -4.65 -0.52
CA TYR A 159 -13.56 -4.78 0.07
C TYR A 159 -12.96 -3.43 0.47
N LEU A 160 -12.99 -2.42 -0.41
CA LEU A 160 -12.51 -1.07 -0.09
C LEU A 160 -13.33 -0.43 1.04
N ILE A 161 -14.66 -0.51 0.99
CA ILE A 161 -15.56 0.03 2.01
C ILE A 161 -15.25 -0.58 3.38
N VAL A 162 -15.11 -1.90 3.47
CA VAL A 162 -14.76 -2.59 4.73
C VAL A 162 -13.42 -2.10 5.26
N ASN A 163 -12.42 -1.95 4.40
CA ASN A 163 -11.12 -1.42 4.83
C ASN A 163 -11.22 0.02 5.36
N PHE A 164 -11.98 0.90 4.69
CA PHE A 164 -12.21 2.25 5.20
C PHE A 164 -13.02 2.25 6.51
N CYS A 165 -13.99 1.35 6.68
CA CYS A 165 -14.72 1.20 7.95
C CYS A 165 -13.80 0.73 9.08
N LEU A 166 -12.91 -0.24 8.82
CA LEU A 166 -11.90 -0.68 9.79
C LEU A 166 -10.95 0.47 10.15
N LEU A 167 -10.57 1.27 9.15
CA LEU A 167 -9.74 2.45 9.35
C LEU A 167 -10.41 3.49 10.26
N LEU A 168 -11.73 3.70 10.09
CA LEU A 168 -12.54 4.58 10.93
C LEU A 168 -12.60 4.14 12.38
N VAL A 169 -12.58 2.83 12.65
CA VAL A 169 -12.62 2.29 14.02
C VAL A 169 -11.21 2.30 14.64
N ARG A 170 -10.20 1.91 13.86
CA ARG A 170 -8.84 1.69 14.36
C ARG A 170 -8.18 2.97 14.87
N GLU A 171 -8.15 4.04 14.08
CA GLU A 171 -7.39 5.24 14.45
C GLU A 171 -7.93 5.93 15.72
N PRO A 172 -9.26 6.09 15.92
CA PRO A 172 -9.79 6.63 17.18
C PRO A 172 -9.48 5.73 18.39
N VAL A 173 -9.58 4.40 18.23
CA VAL A 173 -9.26 3.45 19.31
C VAL A 173 -7.78 3.54 19.68
N MET A 174 -6.88 3.56 18.70
CA MET A 174 -5.44 3.70 18.96
C MET A 174 -5.11 5.05 19.58
N GLY A 175 -5.71 6.14 19.10
CA GLY A 175 -5.53 7.46 19.68
C GLY A 175 -6.02 7.55 21.12
N LEU A 176 -7.15 6.91 21.44
CA LEU A 176 -7.65 6.80 22.81
C LEU A 176 -6.69 5.99 23.69
N LEU A 177 -6.29 4.79 23.25
CA LEU A 177 -5.37 3.93 24.01
C LEU A 177 -4.04 4.64 24.27
N GLN A 178 -3.45 5.29 23.25
CA GLN A 178 -2.23 6.09 23.41
C GLN A 178 -2.44 7.22 24.42
N GLY A 179 -3.54 7.97 24.33
CA GLY A 179 -3.86 9.02 25.31
C GLY A 179 -3.98 8.51 26.75
N PHE A 180 -4.50 7.30 26.95
CA PHE A 180 -4.61 6.68 28.28
C PHE A 180 -3.26 6.18 28.82
N PHE A 181 -2.43 5.52 27.99
CA PHE A 181 -1.18 4.92 28.43
C PHE A 181 -0.01 5.92 28.52
N GLN A 182 0.02 6.93 27.66
CA GLN A 182 1.12 7.90 27.59
C GLN A 182 1.10 8.92 28.75
N SER A 183 0.10 8.85 29.65
CA SER A 183 0.01 9.73 30.81
C SER A 183 0.86 9.27 32.01
N ALA A 184 1.61 8.16 31.93
CA ALA A 184 2.27 7.55 33.08
C ALA A 184 3.80 7.44 33.02
N GLU A 185 4.43 7.51 31.84
CA GLU A 185 5.89 7.46 31.73
C GLU A 185 6.45 8.87 31.56
N ASN A 186 7.27 9.29 32.53
CA ASN A 186 8.03 10.53 32.47
C ASN A 186 8.88 10.54 31.19
N GLU A 187 8.83 11.65 30.45
CA GLU A 187 9.75 11.99 29.36
C GLU A 187 11.20 12.03 29.91
N GLU A 188 11.83 10.88 30.11
CA GLU A 188 13.29 10.81 30.11
C GLU A 188 13.76 11.04 28.67
N ASP A 189 14.71 11.96 28.57
CA ASP A 189 15.15 12.69 27.39
C ASP A 189 15.91 11.75 26.42
N ASP A 190 15.20 10.85 25.74
CA ASP A 190 15.71 9.98 24.67
C ASP A 190 15.96 10.77 23.37
N SER A 191 16.51 11.99 23.49
CA SER A 191 16.87 12.88 22.39
C SER A 191 18.20 12.48 21.73
N GLU A 192 18.93 11.53 22.28
CA GLU A 192 20.25 11.16 21.80
C GLU A 192 20.18 9.91 20.91
N THR A 193 20.36 10.10 19.60
CA THR A 193 20.47 9.11 18.50
C THR A 193 19.20 8.62 17.81
N ARG A 194 18.30 9.53 17.41
CA ARG A 194 17.57 9.34 16.13
C ARG A 194 18.54 9.49 14.96
N GLY A 195 19.41 8.50 14.80
CA GLY A 195 20.36 8.40 13.70
C GLY A 195 19.61 8.46 12.36
N PHE A 196 20.20 9.20 11.42
CA PHE A 196 19.77 9.21 10.03
C PHE A 196 19.68 7.78 9.50
N SER A 197 18.49 7.34 9.10
CA SER A 197 18.27 6.00 8.55
C SER A 197 17.93 6.09 7.07
N ILE A 198 18.92 5.79 6.22
CA ILE A 198 18.74 5.67 4.76
C ILE A 198 17.60 4.71 4.44
N ALA A 199 17.48 3.61 5.19
CA ALA A 199 16.39 2.65 5.06
C ALA A 199 15.02 3.35 5.17
N LYS A 200 14.82 4.19 6.19
CA LYS A 200 13.58 4.95 6.36
C LYS A 200 13.28 5.83 5.14
N VAL A 201 14.26 6.60 4.65
CA VAL A 201 14.10 7.46 3.46
C VAL A 201 13.64 6.67 2.25
N LEU A 202 14.22 5.49 2.01
CA LEU A 202 13.88 4.67 0.85
C LEU A 202 12.53 4.00 0.98
N CYS A 203 12.16 3.57 2.18
CA CYS A 203 10.83 3.02 2.44
C CYS A 203 9.76 4.09 2.14
N GLU A 204 9.96 5.30 2.68
CA GLU A 204 9.07 6.44 2.42
C GLU A 204 9.03 6.81 0.93
N SER A 205 10.19 6.84 0.26
CA SER A 205 10.28 7.16 -1.17
C SER A 205 9.61 6.07 -2.03
N THR A 206 9.78 4.80 -1.69
CA THR A 206 9.25 3.66 -2.46
C THR A 206 7.73 3.70 -2.52
N GLY A 207 7.05 3.94 -1.39
CA GLY A 207 5.60 4.04 -1.41
C GLY A 207 5.08 5.29 -2.13
N ARG A 208 5.81 6.43 -2.07
CA ARG A 208 5.47 7.63 -2.85
C ARG A 208 5.65 7.38 -4.35
N ILE A 209 6.75 6.77 -4.76
CA ILE A 209 7.00 6.35 -6.15
C ILE A 209 5.90 5.41 -6.64
N TYR A 210 5.51 4.43 -5.82
CA TYR A 210 4.41 3.53 -6.15
C TYR A 210 3.11 4.29 -6.43
N LEU A 211 2.71 5.22 -5.56
CA LEU A 211 1.51 6.02 -5.77
C LEU A 211 1.60 6.89 -7.02
N ILE A 212 2.77 7.47 -7.31
CA ILE A 212 3.04 8.20 -8.55
C ILE A 212 2.80 7.28 -9.76
N VAL A 213 3.41 6.09 -9.77
CA VAL A 213 3.24 5.11 -10.86
C VAL A 213 1.78 4.69 -11.00
N MET A 214 1.06 4.48 -9.89
CA MET A 214 -0.37 4.13 -9.94
C MET A 214 -1.22 5.26 -10.52
N ILE A 215 -0.95 6.53 -10.20
CA ILE A 215 -1.64 7.69 -10.80
C ILE A 215 -1.38 7.75 -12.30
N GLU A 216 -0.13 7.59 -12.74
CA GLU A 216 0.21 7.62 -14.16
C GLU A 216 -0.44 6.47 -14.95
N LEU A 217 -0.46 5.27 -14.36
CA LEU A 217 -1.14 4.13 -14.97
C LEU A 217 -2.66 4.32 -14.99
N LEU A 218 -3.25 4.92 -13.94
CA LEU A 218 -4.67 5.26 -13.88
C LEU A 218 -5.04 6.20 -15.03
N LEU A 219 -4.23 7.24 -15.26
CA LEU A 219 -4.44 8.18 -16.36
C LEU A 219 -4.30 7.51 -17.73
N LYS A 220 -3.27 6.68 -17.92
CA LYS A 220 -2.98 6.03 -19.20
C LYS A 220 -4.03 4.98 -19.60
N ARG A 221 -4.67 4.33 -18.62
CA ARG A 221 -5.54 3.17 -18.85
C ARG A 221 -7.02 3.50 -18.87
N ASN A 222 -7.39 4.74 -18.59
CA ASN A 222 -8.75 5.23 -18.67
C ASN A 222 -8.92 6.15 -19.89
N PRO A 223 -10.11 6.15 -20.55
CA PRO A 223 -10.36 6.98 -21.72
C PRO A 223 -10.61 8.43 -21.31
N ILE A 224 -9.54 9.22 -21.18
CA ILE A 224 -9.62 10.65 -20.87
C ILE A 224 -9.77 11.45 -22.16
N GLY A 225 -10.66 12.44 -22.13
CA GLY A 225 -10.90 13.33 -23.26
C GLY A 225 -9.75 14.29 -23.56
N PRO A 226 -9.82 14.98 -24.72
CA PRO A 226 -8.87 16.03 -25.04
C PRO A 226 -8.93 17.15 -23.99
N GLY A 227 -7.81 17.84 -23.78
CA GLY A 227 -7.70 18.94 -22.80
C GLY A 227 -6.87 18.61 -21.56
N GLU A 228 -6.54 17.33 -21.31
CA GLU A 228 -5.74 16.93 -20.14
C GLU A 228 -4.32 17.54 -20.12
N GLY A 229 -3.77 17.82 -21.31
CA GLY A 229 -2.46 18.48 -21.47
C GLY A 229 -2.51 20.01 -21.44
N GLU A 230 -3.68 20.62 -21.32
CA GLU A 230 -3.82 22.08 -21.31
C GLU A 230 -3.46 22.66 -19.94
N TRP A 231 -2.78 23.82 -19.96
CA TRP A 231 -2.38 24.52 -18.74
C TRP A 231 -3.51 25.39 -18.21
N GLY A 232 -4.14 24.93 -17.13
CA GLY A 232 -5.17 25.66 -16.39
C GLY A 232 -4.62 26.55 -15.27
N PHE A 233 -5.50 27.35 -14.67
CA PHE A 233 -5.17 28.18 -13.51
C PHE A 233 -4.66 27.36 -12.32
N GLY A 234 -5.29 26.22 -12.01
CA GLY A 234 -4.89 25.36 -10.90
C GLY A 234 -3.48 24.79 -11.07
N GLN A 235 -3.09 24.47 -12.30
CA GLN A 235 -1.74 23.98 -12.62
C GLN A 235 -0.67 25.05 -12.41
N ILE A 236 -0.90 26.27 -12.92
CA ILE A 236 0.04 27.39 -12.75
C ILE A 236 0.18 27.73 -11.27
N LEU A 237 -0.94 27.81 -10.55
CA LEU A 237 -0.95 28.08 -9.11
C LEU A 237 -0.15 27.02 -8.34
N SER A 238 -0.37 25.73 -8.65
CA SER A 238 0.34 24.62 -8.00
C SER A 238 1.85 24.67 -8.23
N MET A 239 2.29 25.07 -9.44
CA MET A 239 3.71 25.30 -9.73
C MET A 239 4.27 26.52 -9.01
N MET A 240 3.50 27.60 -8.86
CA MET A 240 3.92 28.77 -8.09
C MET A 240 4.07 28.46 -6.59
N MET A 241 3.20 27.61 -6.04
CA MET A 241 3.32 27.15 -4.64
C MET A 241 4.57 26.28 -4.39
N LEU A 242 5.07 25.59 -5.42
CA LEU A 242 6.31 24.80 -5.37
C LEU A 242 7.57 25.67 -5.24
N VAL A 243 7.53 26.92 -5.73
CA VAL A 243 8.71 27.80 -5.78
C VAL A 243 9.30 28.04 -4.39
N GLY A 244 8.46 28.24 -3.37
CA GLY A 244 8.92 28.48 -1.99
C GLY A 244 9.76 27.32 -1.43
N PRO A 245 9.23 26.09 -1.37
CA PRO A 245 9.97 24.92 -0.94
C PRO A 245 11.25 24.65 -1.76
N VAL A 246 11.20 24.84 -3.09
CA VAL A 246 12.38 24.67 -3.95
C VAL A 246 13.45 25.72 -3.65
N PHE A 247 13.06 26.98 -3.43
CA PHE A 247 14.00 28.03 -3.06
C PHE A 247 14.66 27.76 -1.71
N GLN A 248 13.89 27.32 -0.71
CA GLN A 248 14.43 26.90 0.58
C GLN A 248 15.42 25.75 0.44
N PHE A 249 15.09 24.74 -0.38
CA PHE A 249 16.00 23.63 -0.70
C PHE A 249 17.32 24.11 -1.33
N ILE A 250 17.26 25.01 -2.31
CA ILE A 250 18.45 25.56 -2.97
C ILE A 250 19.30 26.37 -1.99
N MET A 251 18.68 27.16 -1.10
CA MET A 251 19.41 27.92 -0.09
C MET A 251 20.14 27.01 0.90
N GLU A 252 19.50 25.93 1.36
CA GLU A 252 20.13 24.98 2.27
C GLU A 252 21.23 24.18 1.57
N LEU A 253 21.05 23.80 0.29
CA LEU A 253 22.13 23.26 -0.56
C LEU A 253 23.33 24.22 -0.62
N GLY A 254 23.11 25.52 -0.66
CA GLY A 254 24.21 26.50 -0.69
C GLY A 254 25.03 26.58 0.61
N LYS A 255 24.44 26.25 1.76
CA LYS A 255 25.07 26.42 3.09
C LYS A 255 25.91 25.22 3.53
N GLU A 256 25.56 23.99 3.11
CA GLU A 256 26.07 22.76 3.75
C GLU A 256 26.93 21.84 2.85
N THR A 257 27.15 22.16 1.57
CA THR A 257 27.46 21.13 0.56
C THR A 257 28.94 20.96 0.19
N TRP A 258 29.83 20.63 1.14
CA TRP A 258 31.07 19.92 0.73
C TRP A 258 31.69 19.04 1.82
N SER A 259 31.62 19.44 3.09
CA SER A 259 32.27 18.68 4.17
C SER A 259 31.48 17.43 4.61
N LYS A 260 30.14 17.51 4.69
CA LYS A 260 29.30 16.39 5.15
C LYS A 260 28.96 15.36 4.07
N PHE A 261 29.04 15.75 2.79
CA PHE A 261 28.73 14.86 1.67
C PHE A 261 29.71 13.66 1.60
N GLY A 262 30.95 13.83 2.07
CA GLY A 262 31.94 12.75 2.14
C GLY A 262 31.65 11.69 3.22
N GLU A 263 31.03 12.07 4.34
CA GLU A 263 30.68 11.14 5.42
C GLU A 263 29.47 10.26 5.03
N GLY A 264 28.47 10.83 4.36
CA GLY A 264 27.32 10.09 3.84
C GLY A 264 27.67 9.02 2.79
N PHE A 265 28.82 9.13 2.10
CA PHE A 265 29.28 8.11 1.16
C PHE A 265 29.71 6.81 1.84
N LYS A 266 30.18 6.87 3.09
CA LYS A 266 30.52 5.67 3.85
C LYS A 266 29.26 4.90 4.25
N ASP A 267 28.25 5.62 4.74
CA ASP A 267 26.93 5.06 5.01
C ASP A 267 26.26 4.50 3.74
N LEU A 268 26.50 5.12 2.58
CA LEU A 268 26.00 4.63 1.29
C LEU A 268 26.64 3.28 0.88
N SER A 269 27.91 3.04 1.22
CA SER A 269 28.58 1.76 0.96
C SER A 269 28.01 0.64 1.83
N ASP A 270 27.88 0.88 3.13
CA ASP A 270 27.28 -0.07 4.08
C ASP A 270 25.82 -0.35 3.72
N PHE A 271 25.12 0.68 3.22
CA PHE A 271 23.78 0.55 2.66
C PHE A 271 23.76 -0.24 1.35
N ALA A 272 24.69 -0.01 0.42
CA ALA A 272 24.77 -0.76 -0.83
C ALA A 272 24.96 -2.25 -0.56
N GLU A 273 25.75 -2.59 0.48
CA GLU A 273 25.88 -3.95 0.97
C GLU A 273 24.57 -4.49 1.56
N SER A 274 23.87 -3.71 2.39
CA SER A 274 22.56 -4.08 2.95
C SER A 274 21.49 -4.29 1.87
N VAL A 275 21.37 -3.40 0.89
CA VAL A 275 20.44 -3.55 -0.24
C VAL A 275 20.83 -4.70 -1.12
N PHE A 276 22.10 -4.87 -1.42
CA PHE A 276 22.57 -6.02 -2.19
C PHE A 276 22.18 -7.32 -1.48
N LEU A 277 22.41 -7.40 -0.17
CA LEU A 277 22.00 -8.55 0.63
C LEU A 277 20.48 -8.76 0.60
N GLN A 278 19.67 -7.70 0.68
CA GLN A 278 18.20 -7.78 0.58
C GLN A 278 17.74 -8.20 -0.82
N ILE A 279 18.39 -7.73 -1.88
CA ILE A 279 18.12 -8.16 -3.25
C ILE A 279 18.44 -9.64 -3.41
N VAL A 280 19.58 -10.10 -2.89
CA VAL A 280 19.99 -11.51 -2.94
C VAL A 280 19.02 -12.37 -2.15
N ILE A 281 18.72 -12.01 -0.90
CA ILE A 281 17.76 -12.71 -0.04
C ILE A 281 16.37 -12.73 -0.69
N GLY A 282 15.92 -11.59 -1.20
CA GLY A 282 14.65 -11.46 -1.91
C GLY A 282 14.61 -12.38 -3.13
N SER A 283 15.67 -12.38 -3.96
CA SER A 283 15.76 -13.24 -5.14
C SER A 283 15.71 -14.73 -4.80
N ILE A 284 16.34 -15.13 -3.69
CA ILE A 284 16.26 -16.49 -3.17
C ILE A 284 14.82 -16.79 -2.72
N ASP A 285 14.19 -15.93 -1.92
CA ASP A 285 12.79 -16.13 -1.49
C ASP A 285 11.85 -16.22 -2.70
N PHE A 286 12.02 -15.38 -3.72
CA PHE A 286 11.27 -15.46 -4.98
C PHE A 286 11.42 -16.83 -5.66
N ALA A 287 12.64 -17.36 -5.77
CA ALA A 287 12.88 -18.65 -6.40
C ALA A 287 12.27 -19.81 -5.59
N LEU A 288 12.37 -19.76 -4.26
CA LEU A 288 11.81 -20.76 -3.36
C LEU A 288 10.28 -20.73 -3.40
N VAL A 289 9.68 -19.53 -3.37
CA VAL A 289 8.23 -19.33 -3.47
C VAL A 289 7.71 -19.75 -4.85
N ALA A 290 8.42 -19.43 -5.94
CA ALA A 290 8.07 -19.88 -7.29
C ALA A 290 8.04 -21.42 -7.37
N THR A 291 9.05 -22.06 -6.78
CA THR A 291 9.15 -23.53 -6.74
C THR A 291 8.01 -24.15 -5.93
N GLY A 292 7.71 -23.57 -4.77
CA GLY A 292 6.55 -23.97 -3.96
C GLY A 292 5.24 -23.85 -4.73
N GLY A 293 5.01 -22.73 -5.41
CA GLY A 293 3.82 -22.49 -6.23
C GLY A 293 3.68 -23.47 -7.40
N ALA A 294 4.77 -23.73 -8.11
CA ALA A 294 4.85 -24.74 -9.17
C ALA A 294 4.51 -26.14 -8.67
N ALA A 295 5.12 -26.56 -7.56
CA ALA A 295 4.90 -27.87 -6.96
C ALA A 295 3.47 -28.02 -6.43
N ALA A 296 2.91 -26.97 -5.82
CA ALA A 296 1.53 -26.94 -5.35
C ALA A 296 0.53 -27.10 -6.50
N ALA A 297 0.72 -26.37 -7.61
CA ALA A 297 -0.13 -26.48 -8.80
C ALA A 297 -0.04 -27.87 -9.46
N ALA A 298 1.18 -28.43 -9.58
CA ALA A 298 1.39 -29.77 -10.10
C ALA A 298 0.71 -30.84 -9.23
N THR A 299 0.83 -30.72 -7.90
CA THR A 299 0.19 -31.62 -6.93
C THR A 299 -1.33 -31.53 -7.04
N GLY A 300 -1.86 -30.31 -7.10
CA GLY A 300 -3.29 -30.07 -7.28
C GLY A 300 -3.81 -30.74 -8.55
N ALA A 301 -3.13 -30.55 -9.69
CA ALA A 301 -3.51 -31.20 -10.96
C ALA A 301 -3.47 -32.73 -10.86
N HIS A 302 -2.39 -33.29 -10.30
CA HIS A 302 -2.22 -34.74 -10.15
C HIS A 302 -3.31 -35.35 -9.27
N VAL A 303 -3.60 -34.77 -8.11
CA VAL A 303 -4.65 -35.25 -7.19
C VAL A 303 -6.05 -35.07 -7.79
N ASN A 304 -6.23 -34.07 -8.65
CA ASN A 304 -7.47 -33.86 -9.39
C ASN A 304 -7.63 -34.82 -10.59
N GLY A 305 -6.66 -35.70 -10.84
CA GLY A 305 -6.65 -36.61 -12.00
C GLY A 305 -6.42 -35.92 -13.34
N SER A 306 -5.92 -34.68 -13.32
CA SER A 306 -5.60 -33.89 -14.51
C SER A 306 -4.13 -34.10 -14.90
N GLU A 307 -3.82 -34.06 -16.20
CA GLU A 307 -2.43 -34.14 -16.66
C GLU A 307 -1.64 -32.90 -16.20
N VAL A 308 -0.44 -33.11 -15.67
CA VAL A 308 0.43 -32.02 -15.22
C VAL A 308 1.10 -31.40 -16.43
N THR A 309 0.55 -30.27 -16.91
CA THR A 309 1.11 -29.54 -18.04
C THR A 309 2.11 -28.47 -17.59
N ALA A 310 3.03 -28.10 -18.48
CA ALA A 310 3.97 -27.00 -18.23
C ALA A 310 3.25 -25.67 -17.94
N GLU A 311 2.06 -25.46 -18.50
CA GLU A 311 1.26 -24.26 -18.27
C GLU A 311 0.72 -24.17 -16.84
N ILE A 312 0.25 -25.30 -16.27
CA ILE A 312 -0.22 -25.37 -14.87
C ILE A 312 0.94 -25.03 -13.92
N VAL A 313 2.10 -25.66 -14.14
CA VAL A 313 3.30 -25.44 -13.33
C VAL A 313 3.75 -23.98 -13.41
N ARG A 314 3.81 -23.41 -14.62
CA ARG A 314 4.18 -22.00 -14.84
C ARG A 314 3.20 -21.03 -14.19
N SER A 315 1.90 -21.32 -14.25
CA SER A 315 0.86 -20.46 -13.65
C SER A 315 0.93 -20.51 -12.12
N GLY A 316 1.17 -21.68 -11.53
CA GLY A 316 1.41 -21.83 -10.09
C GLY A 316 2.63 -21.06 -9.61
N ALA A 317 3.75 -21.15 -10.32
CA ALA A 317 4.95 -20.37 -10.02
C ALA A 317 4.68 -18.86 -10.11
N LEU A 318 4.01 -18.40 -11.17
CA LEU A 318 3.69 -17.00 -11.36
C LEU A 318 2.81 -16.44 -10.25
N ALA A 319 1.76 -17.17 -9.84
CA ALA A 319 0.87 -16.75 -8.76
C ALA A 319 1.63 -16.58 -7.43
N ALA A 320 2.52 -17.51 -7.13
CA ALA A 320 3.34 -17.45 -5.92
C ALA A 320 4.35 -16.29 -5.96
N VAL A 321 5.00 -16.06 -7.11
CA VAL A 321 5.89 -14.90 -7.31
C VAL A 321 5.14 -13.58 -7.18
N MET A 322 3.92 -13.47 -7.71
CA MET A 322 3.08 -12.29 -7.51
C MET A 322 2.78 -12.06 -6.03
N ALA A 323 2.40 -13.10 -5.29
CA ALA A 323 2.12 -13.00 -3.87
C ALA A 323 3.35 -12.55 -3.05
N SER A 324 4.51 -13.19 -3.27
CA SER A 324 5.76 -12.81 -2.60
C SER A 324 6.23 -11.42 -3.01
N GLY A 325 6.13 -11.05 -4.29
CA GLY A 325 6.52 -9.72 -4.76
C GLY A 325 5.68 -8.59 -4.18
N LEU A 326 4.36 -8.81 -4.04
CA LEU A 326 3.50 -7.92 -3.29
C LEU A 326 3.98 -7.81 -1.85
N LEU A 327 4.17 -8.93 -1.15
CA LEU A 327 4.61 -8.92 0.25
C LEU A 327 5.99 -8.24 0.45
N THR A 328 6.98 -8.52 -0.39
CA THR A 328 8.32 -7.91 -0.32
C THR A 328 8.26 -6.42 -0.58
N PHE A 329 7.55 -5.99 -1.63
CA PHE A 329 7.35 -4.57 -1.90
C PHE A 329 6.72 -3.88 -0.68
N CYS A 330 5.75 -4.54 -0.07
CA CYS A 330 5.04 -4.05 1.08
C CYS A 330 5.94 -3.90 2.32
N THR A 331 6.75 -4.91 2.62
CA THR A 331 7.75 -4.85 3.71
C THR A 331 8.76 -3.74 3.49
N ILE A 332 9.20 -3.53 2.25
CA ILE A 332 10.09 -2.42 1.90
C ILE A 332 9.36 -1.09 2.05
N ALA A 333 8.15 -0.95 1.52
CA ALA A 333 7.41 0.31 1.56
C ALA A 333 6.94 0.70 2.98
N SER A 334 6.70 -0.27 3.88
CA SER A 334 6.28 -0.01 5.25
C SER A 334 7.42 0.41 6.18
N GLY A 335 8.68 0.28 5.74
CA GLY A 335 9.80 0.22 6.68
C GLY A 335 9.79 -1.09 7.44
N TYR A 336 10.97 -1.56 7.83
CA TYR A 336 11.23 -2.86 8.47
C TYR A 336 10.37 -3.19 9.71
N ASN A 337 9.62 -2.23 10.24
CA ASN A 337 8.68 -2.45 11.32
C ASN A 337 7.24 -2.32 10.81
N LEU A 338 6.65 -3.46 10.40
CA LEU A 338 5.20 -3.63 10.33
C LEU A 338 4.53 -3.12 11.62
N PHE A 339 5.20 -3.25 12.75
CA PHE A 339 4.78 -2.71 14.04
C PHE A 339 4.77 -1.17 14.09
N ASP A 340 5.68 -0.44 13.42
CA ASP A 340 5.65 1.04 13.35
C ASP A 340 4.56 1.54 12.39
N MET A 341 4.29 0.77 11.34
CA MET A 341 3.11 0.97 10.50
C MET A 341 1.82 0.72 11.29
N LEU A 342 1.85 -0.21 12.27
CA LEU A 342 0.72 -0.51 13.13
C LEU A 342 0.55 0.46 14.31
N SER A 343 1.65 0.95 14.89
CA SER A 343 1.72 1.76 16.11
C SER A 343 1.54 3.26 15.87
N GLY A 344 1.52 3.72 14.61
CA GLY A 344 1.21 5.11 14.26
C GLY A 344 2.33 6.11 14.55
N SER A 345 3.51 5.66 14.95
CA SER A 345 4.63 6.52 15.40
C SER A 345 5.36 7.27 14.26
N GLY A 346 5.32 6.77 13.01
CA GLY A 346 6.01 7.39 11.88
C GLY A 346 5.25 8.53 11.19
N SER A 347 5.96 9.59 10.76
CA SER A 347 5.42 10.76 10.02
C SER A 347 4.95 10.46 8.59
N THR A 348 4.97 9.20 8.16
CA THR A 348 4.35 8.80 6.90
C THR A 348 2.84 9.03 6.96
N GLY A 349 2.31 9.75 5.97
CA GLY A 349 0.88 10.07 5.90
C GLY A 349 0.02 8.82 6.02
N HIS A 350 -0.94 8.84 6.94
CA HIS A 350 -1.88 7.73 7.17
C HIS A 350 -2.61 7.26 5.89
N PRO A 351 -2.92 8.10 4.89
CA PRO A 351 -3.44 7.64 3.60
C PRO A 351 -2.50 6.68 2.86
N MET A 352 -1.20 6.94 2.81
CA MET A 352 -0.22 6.01 2.22
C MET A 352 -0.13 4.72 3.02
N LYS A 353 -0.17 4.80 4.37
CA LYS A 353 -0.26 3.61 5.23
C LYS A 353 -1.54 2.82 4.94
N PHE A 354 -2.65 3.48 4.62
CA PHE A 354 -3.88 2.80 4.21
C PHE A 354 -3.70 2.09 2.87
N PHE A 355 -3.19 2.75 1.83
CA PHE A 355 -2.92 2.12 0.53
C PHE A 355 -2.05 0.88 0.64
N LEU A 356 -0.98 0.99 1.43
CA LEU A 356 -0.16 -0.15 1.79
C LEU A 356 -1.04 -1.14 2.54
N THR A 357 -1.54 -0.83 3.73
CA THR A 357 -2.31 -1.78 4.57
C THR A 357 -3.38 -2.55 3.80
N VAL A 358 -4.19 -1.88 2.98
CA VAL A 358 -5.19 -2.53 2.12
C VAL A 358 -4.52 -3.52 1.17
N GLY A 359 -3.61 -3.07 0.30
CA GLY A 359 -2.93 -3.95 -0.66
C GLY A 359 -2.02 -5.02 -0.03
N VAL A 360 -1.51 -4.78 1.19
CA VAL A 360 -0.52 -5.61 1.90
C VAL A 360 -1.15 -6.69 2.77
N THR A 361 -2.38 -6.46 3.27
CA THR A 361 -3.02 -7.47 4.14
C THR A 361 -3.09 -8.81 3.43
N THR A 362 -3.05 -9.91 4.18
CA THR A 362 -3.27 -11.25 3.62
C THR A 362 -4.57 -11.31 2.80
N PHE A 363 -5.59 -10.53 3.20
CA PHE A 363 -6.81 -10.28 2.42
C PHE A 363 -6.54 -9.59 1.08
N GLY A 364 -5.81 -8.47 1.08
CA GLY A 364 -5.46 -7.74 -0.13
C GLY A 364 -4.60 -8.55 -1.09
N ILE A 365 -3.56 -9.23 -0.59
CA ILE A 365 -2.68 -10.07 -1.41
C ILE A 365 -3.46 -11.23 -2.02
N ALA A 366 -4.26 -11.96 -1.23
CA ALA A 366 -5.09 -13.06 -1.74
C ALA A 366 -6.05 -12.55 -2.82
N PHE A 367 -6.73 -11.42 -2.58
CA PHE A 367 -7.63 -10.81 -3.54
C PHE A 367 -6.91 -10.41 -4.84
N LEU A 368 -5.80 -9.68 -4.75
CA LEU A 368 -5.05 -9.17 -5.90
C LEU A 368 -4.44 -10.28 -6.74
N VAL A 369 -3.87 -11.31 -6.10
CA VAL A 369 -3.28 -12.46 -6.80
C VAL A 369 -4.37 -13.25 -7.52
N VAL A 370 -5.49 -13.53 -6.86
CA VAL A 370 -6.62 -14.23 -7.49
C VAL A 370 -7.19 -13.40 -8.63
N PHE A 371 -7.39 -12.09 -8.44
CA PHE A 371 -7.85 -11.20 -9.50
C PHE A 371 -6.91 -11.24 -10.72
N ALA A 372 -5.60 -11.05 -10.50
CA ALA A 372 -4.62 -11.02 -11.58
C ALA A 372 -4.53 -12.36 -12.33
N MET A 373 -4.56 -13.47 -11.59
CA MET A 373 -4.50 -14.81 -12.19
C MET A 373 -5.78 -15.17 -12.92
N SER A 374 -6.95 -14.84 -12.38
CA SER A 374 -8.23 -15.03 -13.08
C SER A 374 -8.29 -14.21 -14.36
N GLN A 375 -7.93 -12.93 -14.30
CA GLN A 375 -7.89 -12.07 -15.49
C GLN A 375 -6.95 -12.63 -16.57
N ARG A 376 -5.79 -13.15 -16.16
CA ARG A 376 -4.82 -13.73 -17.09
C ARG A 376 -5.29 -15.06 -17.70
N LEU A 377 -5.89 -15.94 -16.90
CA LEU A 377 -6.22 -17.31 -17.30
C LEU A 377 -7.61 -17.42 -17.96
N LEU A 378 -8.56 -16.61 -17.51
CA LEU A 378 -9.97 -16.68 -17.92
C LEU A 378 -10.39 -15.49 -18.80
N GLY A 379 -9.58 -14.42 -18.86
CA GLY A 379 -9.93 -13.17 -19.54
C GLY A 379 -10.92 -12.29 -18.76
N GLU A 380 -11.73 -12.90 -17.89
CA GLU A 380 -12.62 -12.24 -16.95
C GLU A 380 -12.37 -12.74 -15.52
N VAL A 381 -12.88 -12.01 -14.52
CA VAL A 381 -12.71 -12.38 -13.11
C VAL A 381 -14.06 -12.75 -12.53
N PRO A 382 -14.36 -14.06 -12.35
CA PRO A 382 -15.62 -14.48 -11.75
C PRO A 382 -15.74 -13.98 -10.32
N ASP A 383 -16.88 -13.37 -9.97
CA ASP A 383 -17.13 -12.88 -8.61
C ASP A 383 -17.00 -13.99 -7.55
N ALA A 384 -17.36 -15.23 -7.91
CA ALA A 384 -17.18 -16.42 -7.08
C ALA A 384 -15.73 -16.62 -6.63
N MET A 385 -14.75 -16.40 -7.50
CA MET A 385 -13.32 -16.52 -7.17
C MET A 385 -12.86 -15.40 -6.23
N LEU A 386 -13.40 -14.18 -6.41
CA LEU A 386 -13.09 -13.06 -5.54
C LEU A 386 -13.65 -13.26 -4.13
N ILE A 387 -14.90 -13.70 -4.01
CA ILE A 387 -15.53 -14.06 -2.72
C ILE A 387 -14.73 -15.17 -2.03
N ALA A 388 -14.37 -16.20 -2.79
CA ALA A 388 -13.53 -17.30 -2.29
C ALA A 388 -12.17 -16.82 -1.78
N SER A 389 -11.51 -15.87 -2.48
CA SER A 389 -10.22 -15.32 -2.07
C SER A 389 -10.29 -14.59 -0.73
N LEU A 390 -11.37 -13.81 -0.50
CA LEU A 390 -11.59 -13.10 0.75
C LEU A 390 -11.89 -14.07 1.91
N ALA A 391 -12.67 -15.12 1.65
CA ALA A 391 -12.93 -16.16 2.65
C ALA A 391 -11.65 -16.94 3.01
N ALA A 392 -10.83 -17.28 2.02
CA ALA A 392 -9.57 -17.99 2.21
C ALA A 392 -8.50 -17.17 2.94
N ALA A 393 -8.55 -15.84 2.84
CA ALA A 393 -7.62 -14.97 3.55
C ALA A 393 -7.77 -15.01 5.08
N PHE A 394 -8.93 -15.40 5.61
CA PHE A 394 -9.16 -15.52 7.06
C PHE A 394 -8.26 -16.59 7.72
N PRO A 395 -8.29 -17.88 7.31
CA PRO A 395 -7.38 -18.88 7.88
C PRO A 395 -5.90 -18.54 7.63
N LEU A 396 -5.55 -17.97 6.48
CA LEU A 396 -4.18 -17.53 6.22
C LEU A 396 -3.71 -16.45 7.19
N THR A 397 -4.58 -15.48 7.50
CA THR A 397 -4.30 -14.44 8.50
C THR A 397 -4.14 -15.04 9.89
N MET A 398 -5.03 -15.95 10.30
CA MET A 398 -4.90 -16.65 11.58
C MET A 398 -3.58 -17.40 11.70
N GLY A 399 -3.14 -18.09 10.63
CA GLY A 399 -1.85 -18.77 10.60
C GLY A 399 -0.68 -17.83 10.83
N SER A 400 -0.69 -16.66 10.18
CA SER A 400 0.35 -15.64 10.38
C SER A 400 0.36 -15.07 11.81
N SER A 401 -0.80 -14.81 12.40
CA SER A 401 -0.90 -14.27 13.76
C SER A 401 -0.49 -15.30 14.82
N ILE A 402 -0.89 -16.57 14.66
CA ILE A 402 -0.50 -17.65 15.57
C ILE A 402 1.01 -17.88 15.48
N GLN A 403 1.59 -17.82 14.28
CA GLN A 403 3.04 -17.94 14.12
C GLN A 403 3.80 -16.82 14.85
N GLN A 404 3.26 -15.59 14.88
CA GLN A 404 3.86 -14.48 15.63
C GLN A 404 3.72 -14.65 17.15
N LEU A 405 2.62 -15.22 17.63
CA LEU A 405 2.37 -15.48 19.05
C LEU A 405 3.07 -16.76 19.58
N ALA A 406 3.39 -17.70 18.69
CA ALA A 406 4.06 -18.94 19.06
C ALA A 406 5.52 -18.64 19.47
N ILE A 407 5.79 -18.80 20.77
CA ILE A 407 7.07 -18.55 21.44
C ILE A 407 8.26 -19.12 20.63
N PRO A 408 9.38 -18.39 20.47
CA PRO A 408 10.54 -18.74 19.62
C PRO A 408 11.27 -20.07 19.95
N ASN A 409 10.77 -20.84 20.93
CA ASN A 409 11.33 -22.11 21.39
C ASN A 409 10.54 -23.35 20.97
N MET A 410 9.39 -23.21 20.30
CA MET A 410 8.76 -24.38 19.69
C MET A 410 9.49 -24.73 18.40
N ASN A 411 9.97 -25.97 18.29
CA ASN A 411 10.40 -26.65 17.07
C ASN A 411 9.18 -26.79 16.12
N GLY A 412 8.60 -25.67 15.73
CA GLY A 412 7.29 -25.57 15.10
C GLY A 412 7.38 -26.09 13.68
N LEU A 413 6.75 -27.23 13.43
CA LEU A 413 6.38 -27.79 12.13
C LEU A 413 4.90 -28.20 12.27
N PRO A 414 3.98 -28.05 11.30
CA PRO A 414 3.89 -27.13 10.18
C PRO A 414 2.59 -26.29 10.33
N ILE A 415 2.45 -25.49 11.39
CA ILE A 415 1.21 -24.73 11.65
C ILE A 415 0.82 -23.88 10.43
N THR A 416 1.81 -23.28 9.75
CA THR A 416 1.60 -22.56 8.50
C THR A 416 1.02 -23.45 7.40
N ALA A 417 1.56 -24.65 7.19
CA ALA A 417 1.03 -25.57 6.18
C ALA A 417 -0.40 -26.02 6.48
N VAL A 418 -0.79 -26.12 7.76
CA VAL A 418 -2.18 -26.39 8.15
C VAL A 418 -3.09 -25.24 7.70
N PHE A 419 -2.69 -23.99 7.94
CA PHE A 419 -3.47 -22.83 7.53
C PHE A 419 -3.45 -22.59 6.02
N ASP A 420 -2.36 -22.92 5.32
CA ASP A 420 -2.29 -22.90 3.86
C ASP A 420 -3.21 -23.96 3.24
N THR A 421 -3.23 -25.17 3.81
CA THR A 421 -4.16 -26.25 3.46
C THR A 421 -5.60 -25.81 3.64
N LEU A 422 -5.90 -25.22 4.81
CA LEU A 422 -7.25 -24.75 5.14
C LEU A 422 -7.68 -23.60 4.23
N GLY A 423 -6.79 -22.64 3.96
CA GLY A 423 -7.04 -21.53 3.03
C GLY A 423 -7.36 -22.04 1.62
N ALA A 424 -6.56 -22.96 1.08
CA ALA A 424 -6.79 -23.56 -0.23
C ALA A 424 -8.12 -24.34 -0.29
N PHE A 425 -8.44 -25.11 0.76
CA PHE A 425 -9.70 -25.84 0.85
C PHE A 425 -10.91 -24.90 0.91
N VAL A 426 -10.86 -23.86 1.75
CA VAL A 426 -11.91 -22.84 1.89
C VAL A 426 -12.12 -22.12 0.56
N PHE A 427 -11.05 -21.72 -0.13
CA PHE A 427 -11.12 -21.07 -1.44
C PHE A 427 -11.96 -21.92 -2.43
N VAL A 428 -11.58 -23.18 -2.62
CA VAL A 428 -12.25 -24.03 -3.60
C VAL A 428 -13.69 -24.33 -3.20
N ARG A 429 -13.97 -24.59 -1.92
CA ARG A 429 -15.32 -24.88 -1.44
C ARG A 429 -16.26 -23.69 -1.62
N VAL A 430 -15.82 -22.48 -1.24
CA VAL A 430 -16.61 -21.25 -1.39
C VAL A 430 -16.84 -20.92 -2.87
N SER A 431 -15.84 -21.12 -3.72
CA SER A 431 -15.99 -20.93 -5.17
C SER A 431 -17.04 -21.88 -5.76
N GLN A 432 -17.02 -23.16 -5.38
CA GLN A 432 -18.00 -24.15 -5.82
C GLN A 432 -19.42 -23.84 -5.35
N ASP A 433 -19.57 -23.39 -4.10
CA ASP A 433 -20.88 -23.00 -3.56
C ASP A 433 -21.47 -21.78 -4.28
N HIS A 434 -20.63 -20.98 -4.94
CA HIS A 434 -21.03 -19.89 -5.83
C HIS A 434 -21.05 -20.30 -7.32
N GLY A 435 -21.11 -21.60 -7.61
CA GLY A 435 -21.29 -22.13 -8.97
C GLY A 435 -20.04 -22.15 -9.84
N PHE A 436 -18.86 -21.82 -9.30
CA PHE A 436 -17.60 -21.85 -10.06
C PHE A 436 -16.71 -23.00 -9.61
N HIS A 437 -16.70 -24.08 -10.39
CA HIS A 437 -15.92 -25.28 -10.08
C HIS A 437 -14.46 -25.15 -10.54
N VAL A 438 -13.54 -24.96 -9.59
CA VAL A 438 -12.09 -24.88 -9.84
C VAL A 438 -11.46 -26.27 -9.90
N CYS A 439 -11.49 -27.02 -8.79
CA CYS A 439 -10.98 -28.38 -8.66
C CYS A 439 -11.65 -29.08 -7.48
N THR A 440 -11.29 -30.33 -7.17
CA THR A 440 -11.78 -31.00 -5.97
C THR A 440 -11.16 -30.42 -4.69
N GLY A 441 -11.91 -30.40 -3.58
CA GLY A 441 -11.37 -29.92 -2.29
C GLY A 441 -10.15 -30.71 -1.81
N ARG A 442 -10.04 -32.00 -2.17
CA ARG A 442 -8.85 -32.83 -1.89
C ARG A 442 -7.62 -32.34 -2.64
N ALA A 443 -7.77 -32.01 -3.92
CA ALA A 443 -6.70 -31.44 -4.73
C ALA A 443 -6.23 -30.09 -4.18
N ALA A 444 -7.18 -29.23 -3.78
CA ALA A 444 -6.89 -27.94 -3.18
C ALA A 444 -6.12 -28.07 -1.86
N ALA A 445 -6.58 -28.94 -0.96
CA ALA A 445 -5.93 -29.21 0.32
C ALA A 445 -4.51 -29.76 0.11
N ALA A 446 -4.32 -30.71 -0.81
CA ALA A 446 -3.00 -31.26 -1.13
C ALA A 446 -2.05 -30.18 -1.67
N ALA A 447 -2.53 -29.31 -2.56
CA ALA A 447 -1.75 -28.19 -3.08
C ALA A 447 -1.31 -27.22 -1.96
N GLY A 448 -2.24 -26.82 -1.08
CA GLY A 448 -1.94 -25.96 0.08
C GLY A 448 -0.94 -26.60 1.05
N ALA A 449 -1.09 -27.90 1.33
CA ALA A 449 -0.17 -28.64 2.18
C ALA A 449 1.25 -28.67 1.59
N VAL A 450 1.38 -28.96 0.29
CA VAL A 450 2.67 -28.97 -0.40
C VAL A 450 3.30 -27.58 -0.40
N PHE A 451 2.54 -26.53 -0.69
CA PHE A 451 3.02 -25.16 -0.66
C PHE A 451 3.60 -24.79 0.70
N GLY A 452 2.82 -24.96 1.77
CA GLY A 452 3.22 -24.60 3.12
C GLY A 452 4.39 -25.44 3.64
N CYS A 453 4.43 -26.74 3.33
CA CYS A 453 5.56 -27.61 3.69
C CYS A 453 6.85 -27.21 2.96
N ILE A 454 6.78 -26.93 1.66
CA ILE A 454 7.94 -26.49 0.89
C ILE A 454 8.45 -25.16 1.45
N LEU A 455 7.59 -24.16 1.63
CA LEU A 455 8.01 -22.87 2.19
C LEU A 455 8.61 -23.02 3.58
N TYR A 456 8.04 -23.87 4.43
CA TYR A 456 8.57 -24.15 5.75
C TYR A 456 9.99 -24.72 5.68
N VAL A 457 10.18 -25.80 4.93
CA VAL A 457 11.48 -26.48 4.81
C VAL A 457 12.53 -25.55 4.21
N LEU A 458 12.15 -24.76 3.21
CA LEU A 458 13.07 -23.85 2.52
C LEU A 458 13.41 -22.61 3.36
N ARG A 459 12.52 -22.12 4.22
CA ARG A 459 12.78 -20.97 5.10
C ARG A 459 13.47 -21.33 6.41
N LEU A 460 13.45 -22.60 6.81
CA LEU A 460 14.10 -23.06 8.06
C LEU A 460 15.61 -22.77 8.09
N PRO A 461 16.42 -23.11 7.07
CA PRO A 461 17.84 -22.76 7.04
C PRO A 461 18.09 -21.26 7.13
N TYR A 462 17.24 -20.46 6.47
CA TYR A 462 17.33 -19.00 6.50
C TYR A 462 17.08 -18.46 7.91
N ALA A 463 16.04 -18.94 8.60
CA ALA A 463 15.75 -18.55 9.97
C ALA A 463 16.90 -18.91 10.94
N ILE A 464 17.52 -20.07 10.75
CA ILE A 464 18.68 -20.52 11.55
C ILE A 464 19.90 -19.63 11.27
N ALA A 465 20.19 -19.35 9.99
CA ALA A 465 21.32 -18.51 9.59
C ALA A 465 21.20 -17.08 10.16
N VAL A 466 20.03 -16.46 10.03
CA VAL A 466 19.74 -15.13 10.59
C VAL A 466 19.89 -15.13 12.11
N LYS A 467 19.34 -16.12 12.81
CA LYS A 467 19.46 -16.24 14.26
C LYS A 467 20.93 -16.38 14.71
N SER A 468 21.72 -17.18 13.99
CA SER A 468 23.15 -17.37 14.29
C SER A 468 23.98 -16.11 14.04
N SER A 469 23.66 -15.33 13.00
CA SER A 469 24.33 -14.06 12.71
C SER A 469 24.04 -13.01 13.77
N ILE A 470 22.81 -12.98 14.31
CA ILE A 470 22.46 -12.06 15.40
C ILE A 470 23.19 -12.48 16.67
N GLN A 471 23.16 -13.76 17.04
CA GLN A 471 23.80 -14.24 18.27
C GLN A 471 25.33 -14.13 18.29
N GLY A 472 26.00 -14.06 17.13
CA GLY A 472 27.44 -13.84 17.06
C GLY A 472 27.88 -12.37 17.10
N ALA A 473 26.93 -11.43 17.02
CA ALA A 473 27.18 -9.99 17.05
C ALA A 473 26.98 -9.36 18.45
N TRP A 474 26.47 -10.12 19.41
CA TRP A 474 26.37 -9.79 20.84
C TRP A 474 27.36 -10.64 21.63
#